data_AF-A0A849FWJ3-F1
#
_entry.id   AF-A0A849FWJ3-F1
#
_cell.length_a   1.000
_cell.length_b   1.000
_cell.length_c   1.000
_cell.angle_alpha   90.00
_cell.angle_beta   90.00
_cell.angle_gamma   90.00
#
_symmetry.space_group_name_H-M   'P 1'
#
loop_
_entity.id
_entity.type
_entity.pdbx_description
1 polymer ?
#
loop_
_entity_poly.entity_id
_entity_poly.type
_entity_poly.pdbx_seq_one_letter_code
_entity_poly.pdbx_strand_id
1 'polypeptide(L)' 'VPDYPKDPIAPGEDGEIKVVYKPGKQKNKQTKYVTVTANTEPTDTKLKITADVLVVEEQGS' A
#
# COMPACT_ATOMS: atom_id res chain seq x y z
N VAL A 1 5.56 8.20 -3.65
CA VAL A 1 6.55 7.71 -2.67
C VAL A 1 5.76 7.28 -1.45
N PRO A 2 5.89 6.03 -0.98
CA PRO A 2 5.25 5.61 0.27
C PRO A 2 5.91 6.34 1.45
N ASP A 3 5.09 6.75 2.42
CA ASP A 3 5.57 7.30 3.69
C ASP A 3 5.59 6.15 4.71
N TYR A 4 6.70 5.98 5.42
CA TYR A 4 6.87 4.91 6.40
C TYR A 4 7.79 5.40 7.52
N PRO A 5 7.59 4.93 8.77
CA PRO A 5 8.45 5.28 9.89
C PRO A 5 9.89 4.83 9.59
N LYS A 6 10.82 5.77 9.71
CA LYS A 6 12.26 5.49 9.61
C LYS A 6 12.90 5.27 10.97
N ASP A 7 12.20 5.67 12.03
CA ASP A 7 12.62 5.44 13.40
C ASP A 7 12.30 3.99 13.81
N PRO A 8 13.09 3.40 14.72
CA PRO A 8 12.82 2.06 15.23
C PRO A 8 11.45 2.00 15.91
N ILE A 9 10.67 0.96 15.60
CA ILE A 9 9.40 0.66 16.27
C ILE A 9 9.70 -0.34 17.39
N ALA A 10 9.34 -0.03 18.64
CA ALA A 10 9.58 -0.93 19.76
C ALA A 10 8.66 -2.17 19.71
N PRO A 11 9.02 -3.28 20.37
CA PRO A 11 8.16 -4.45 20.47
C PRO A 11 6.81 -4.10 21.12
N GLY A 12 5.72 -4.33 20.40
CA GLY A 12 4.35 -4.01 20.85
C GLY A 12 3.86 -2.61 20.49
N GLU A 13 4.67 -1.80 19.81
CA GLU A 13 4.21 -0.56 19.19
C GLU A 13 3.70 -0.77 17.76
N ASP A 14 2.77 0.08 17.36
CA ASP A 14 2.21 0.12 16.01
C ASP A 14 2.91 1.19 15.16
N GLY A 15 3.21 0.86 13.89
CA GLY A 15 3.74 1.80 12.91
C GLY A 15 2.77 2.01 11.74
N GLU A 16 2.63 3.26 11.27
CA GLU A 16 1.75 3.58 10.14
C GLU A 16 2.53 3.67 8.83
N ILE A 17 2.15 2.87 7.82
CA ILE A 17 2.70 2.97 6.46
C ILE A 17 1.67 3.61 5.55
N LYS A 18 1.93 4.85 5.10
CA LYS A 18 1.04 5.57 4.20
C LYS A 18 1.40 5.28 2.75
N VAL A 19 0.58 4.45 2.11
CA VAL A 19 0.71 4.16 0.69
C VAL A 19 -0.28 5.02 -0.10
N VAL A 20 0.23 5.91 -0.94
CA VAL A 20 -0.60 6.72 -1.83
C VAL A 20 -0.69 6.05 -3.20
N TYR A 21 -1.85 5.50 -3.53
CA TYR A 21 -2.15 4.97 -4.86
C TYR A 21 -2.83 6.06 -5.72
N LYS A 22 -2.18 6.49 -6.81
CA LYS A 22 -2.73 7.45 -7.79
C LYS A 22 -3.02 6.71 -9.11
N PRO A 23 -4.23 6.15 -9.30
CA PRO A 23 -4.62 5.55 -10.57
C PRO A 23 -4.83 6.66 -11.60
N GLY A 24 -3.78 7.09 -12.31
CA GLY A 24 -3.91 8.16 -13.31
C GLY A 24 -4.89 7.78 -14.43
N LYS A 25 -4.46 6.88 -15.32
CA LYS A 25 -5.30 6.31 -16.41
C LYS A 25 -5.45 4.78 -16.28
N GLN A 26 -5.06 4.20 -15.14
CA GLN A 26 -5.08 2.75 -14.94
C GLN A 26 -6.51 2.29 -14.71
N LYS A 27 -6.96 1.33 -15.51
CA LYS A 27 -8.31 0.72 -15.45
C LYS A 27 -8.17 -0.76 -15.10
N ASN A 28 -9.23 -1.37 -14.58
CA ASN A 28 -9.33 -2.79 -14.21
C ASN A 28 -8.61 -3.18 -12.92
N LYS A 29 -8.63 -4.48 -12.60
CA LYS A 29 -8.03 -5.08 -11.39
C LYS A 29 -6.53 -4.86 -11.34
N GLN A 30 -6.09 -4.24 -10.25
CA GLN A 30 -4.71 -3.99 -9.91
C GLN A 30 -4.35 -4.82 -8.69
N THR A 31 -3.29 -5.63 -8.81
CA THR A 31 -2.68 -6.31 -7.67
C THR A 31 -1.29 -5.72 -7.47
N LYS A 32 -1.04 -5.17 -6.29
CA LYS A 32 0.27 -4.66 -5.86
C LYS A 32 0.72 -5.43 -4.63
N TYR A 33 2.02 -5.63 -4.53
CA TYR A 33 2.65 -6.23 -3.36
C TYR A 33 3.52 -5.17 -2.70
N VAL A 34 3.37 -5.03 -1.39
CA VAL A 34 4.25 -4.24 -0.54
C VAL A 34 5.02 -5.24 0.32
N THR A 35 6.35 -5.24 0.20
CA THR A 35 7.21 -6.02 1.08
C THR A 35 7.70 -5.08 2.18
N VAL A 36 7.40 -5.43 3.42
CA VAL A 36 7.90 -4.76 4.61
C VAL A 36 9.07 -5.58 5.14
N THR A 37 10.27 -5.01 5.12
CA THR A 37 11.47 -5.62 5.68
C THR A 37 11.74 -4.96 7.03
N ALA A 38 11.79 -5.77 8.10
CA ALA A 38 11.99 -5.32 9.47
C ALA A 38 12.92 -6.28 10.23
N ASN A 39 13.43 -5.85 11.37
CA ASN A 39 14.22 -6.67 12.30
C ASN A 39 13.33 -7.61 13.15
N THR A 40 12.33 -8.22 12.54
CA THR A 40 11.38 -9.15 13.16
C THR A 40 11.62 -10.58 12.66
N GLU A 41 10.97 -11.56 13.28
CA GLU A 41 10.93 -12.95 12.78
C GLU A 41 9.47 -13.34 12.50
N PRO A 42 9.07 -13.47 11.22
CA PRO A 42 9.88 -13.38 10.00
C PRO A 42 10.34 -11.95 9.64
N THR A 43 11.49 -11.84 8.97
CA THR A 43 12.11 -10.54 8.57
C THR A 43 11.33 -9.80 7.51
N ASP A 44 10.71 -10.53 6.58
CA ASP A 44 9.92 -9.96 5.50
C ASP A 44 8.43 -10.30 5.67
N THR A 45 7.60 -9.27 5.72
CA THR A 45 6.14 -9.39 5.66
C THR A 45 5.64 -8.88 4.32
N LYS A 46 4.98 -9.74 3.54
CA LYS A 46 4.39 -9.37 2.24
C LYS A 46 2.91 -9.03 2.38
N LEU A 47 2.56 -7.78 2.11
CA LEU A 47 1.19 -7.29 2.07
C LEU A 47 0.72 -7.25 0.62
N LYS A 48 -0.40 -7.92 0.33
CA LYS A 48 -1.05 -7.90 -0.99
C LYS A 48 -2.19 -6.88 -0.98
N ILE A 49 -2.06 -5.87 -1.83
CA ILE A 49 -3.08 -4.85 -2.04
C ILE A 49 -3.77 -5.12 -3.38
N THR A 50 -5.06 -5.45 -3.33
CA THR A 50 -5.90 -5.60 -4.52
C THR A 50 -6.87 -4.43 -4.61
N ALA A 51 -6.91 -3.78 -5.77
CA ALA A 51 -7.86 -2.73 -6.06
C ALA A 51 -8.55 -3.01 -7.40
N ASP A 52 -9.85 -2.76 -7.49
CA ASP A 52 -10.56 -2.74 -8.77
C ASP A 52 -10.83 -1.28 -9.12
N VAL A 53 -10.09 -0.75 -10.10
CA VAL A 53 -10.22 0.66 -10.48
C VAL A 53 -11.36 0.78 -11.48
N LEU A 54 -12.53 1.15 -10.97
CA LEU A 54 -13.67 1.51 -11.80
C LEU A 54 -13.34 2.80 -12.55
N VAL A 55 -13.54 2.79 -13.86
CA VAL A 55 -13.66 4.03 -14.62
C VAL A 55 -14.99 4.63 -14.17
N VAL A 56 -14.95 5.69 -13.38
CA VAL A 56 -16.11 6.56 -13.29
C VAL A 56 -16.14 7.25 -14.65
N GLU A 57 -16.86 6.66 -15.61
CA GLU A 57 -17.30 7.46 -16.76
C GLU A 57 -18.09 8.60 -16.13
N GLU A 58 -17.63 9.82 -16.36
CA GLU A 58 -18.31 11.03 -15.93
C GLU A 58 -19.68 11.00 -16.60
N GLN A 59 -20.67 10.44 -15.89
CA GLN A 59 -22.05 10.42 -16.34
C GLN A 59 -22.60 11.84 -16.17
N GLY A 60 -22.65 12.58 -17.29
CA GLY A 60 -23.39 13.83 -17.45
C GLY A 60 -22.60 15.06 -17.00
N SER A 61 -22.57 16.17 -17.74
CA SER A 61 -23.52 16.68 -18.73
C SER A 61 -22.86 17.53 -19.81
#